data_AF-A0A7C5M904-F1
#
_entry.id   AF-A0A7C5M904-F1
#
_cell.length_a   1.000
_cell.length_b   1.000
_cell.length_c   1.000
_cell.angle_alpha   90.00
_cell.angle_beta   90.00
_cell.angle_gamma   90.00
#
_symmetry.space_group_name_H-M   'P 1'
#
loop_
_entity.id
_entity.type
_entity.pdbx_description
1 polymer ?
#
loop_
_entity_poly.entity_id
_entity_poly.type
_entity_poly.pdbx_seq_one_letter_code
_entity_poly.pdbx_strand_id
1 'polypeptide(L)'
;MARGRYERVLVVLETVLETECFVFLLHDFNVGLFWQTFLPLAAHCVAMALMSVGFVRPWNLARPHDRAWAVTGMTMMLAAPLAGFLGFVAVYALVTSSPTSRSDVLRDFQDYITYDASVTATSRPKGEQFIMDEVDVAPLRQILQGKDINLKRGAILSLSRLPRHDAVSLLKSALSDPEREIRYYASTALSDMEREFNDRIFRLVKETEANPTLVERHIELARLALAYVESGLLDEAVEHYFLELGSRSLDKALIVAKEDRRIFLLLGRLKHRAGDLAGAAEWLHRYLEGRDAFPPYEAKDGRDAALLLAEAEFGRGNVSMAIDVLSRAMKLFPADEEVAQAALVIMGH
;
A
#
# COMPACT_ATOMS: atom_id res chain seq x y z
N MET A 1 5.92 -43.28 -2.71
CA MET A 1 5.49 -44.25 -1.69
C MET A 1 6.48 -44.46 -0.53
N ALA A 2 7.79 -44.16 -0.66
CA ALA A 2 8.74 -44.34 0.44
C ALA A 2 8.61 -43.31 1.59
N ARG A 3 8.24 -42.06 1.27
CA ARG A 3 8.25 -40.92 2.21
C ARG A 3 7.33 -41.10 3.43
N GLY A 4 6.11 -41.60 3.23
CA GLY A 4 5.13 -41.78 4.30
C GLY A 4 5.39 -42.95 5.27
N ARG A 5 6.38 -43.82 5.01
CA ARG A 5 6.78 -44.86 5.99
C ARG A 5 7.76 -44.31 7.03
N TYR A 6 8.70 -43.47 6.61
CA TYR A 6 9.65 -42.82 7.51
C TYR A 6 8.94 -41.91 8.52
N GLU A 7 7.93 -41.18 8.05
CA GLU A 7 7.09 -40.31 8.89
C GLU A 7 6.42 -41.09 10.03
N ARG A 8 5.83 -42.27 9.76
CA ARG A 8 5.18 -43.08 10.81
C ARG A 8 6.16 -43.68 11.82
N VAL A 9 7.37 -44.05 11.38
CA VAL A 9 8.40 -44.62 12.26
C VAL A 9 8.92 -43.56 13.24
N LEU A 10 9.13 -42.33 12.76
CA LEU A 10 9.52 -41.21 13.62
C LEU A 10 8.43 -40.89 14.65
N VAL A 11 7.15 -40.99 14.26
CA VAL A 11 6.00 -40.84 15.16
C VAL A 11 5.99 -41.81 16.33
N VAL A 12 6.22 -43.07 16.01
CA VAL A 12 6.33 -44.10 17.05
C VAL A 12 7.55 -43.85 17.92
N LEU A 13 8.70 -43.48 17.35
CA LEU A 13 9.93 -43.28 18.10
C LEU A 13 9.84 -42.13 19.10
N GLU A 14 9.29 -40.98 18.71
CA GLU A 14 9.13 -39.83 19.61
C GLU A 14 8.15 -40.14 20.74
N THR A 15 7.01 -40.76 20.42
CA THR A 15 6.03 -41.17 21.43
C THR A 15 6.64 -42.15 22.43
N VAL A 16 7.49 -43.07 21.95
CA VAL A 16 8.23 -44.00 22.81
C VAL A 16 9.21 -43.25 23.70
N LEU A 17 10.02 -42.32 23.17
CA LEU A 17 10.99 -41.54 23.94
C LEU A 17 10.33 -40.67 25.03
N GLU A 18 9.20 -40.03 24.71
CA GLU A 18 8.44 -39.23 25.65
C GLU A 18 7.77 -40.10 26.72
N THR A 19 7.27 -41.28 26.35
CA THR A 19 6.72 -42.26 27.30
C THR A 19 7.82 -42.82 28.20
N GLU A 20 8.99 -43.15 27.66
CA GLU A 20 10.15 -43.63 28.43
C GLU A 20 10.63 -42.56 29.41
N CYS A 21 10.77 -41.31 28.96
CA CYS A 21 11.09 -40.17 29.82
C CYS A 21 10.13 -40.07 31.01
N PHE A 22 8.83 -40.17 30.74
CA PHE A 22 7.80 -40.13 31.78
C PHE A 22 7.86 -41.33 32.74
N VAL A 23 8.12 -42.54 32.23
CA VAL A 23 8.26 -43.75 33.05
C VAL A 23 9.50 -43.67 33.94
N PHE A 24 10.64 -43.19 33.44
CA PHE A 24 11.85 -42.97 34.24
C PHE A 24 11.66 -41.93 35.34
N LEU A 25 10.78 -40.94 35.15
CA LEU A 25 10.45 -39.95 36.18
C LEU A 25 9.53 -40.52 37.27
N LEU A 26 8.71 -41.52 36.96
CA LEU A 26 7.72 -42.06 37.90
C LEU A 26 8.19 -43.31 38.65
N HIS A 27 9.14 -44.07 38.10
CA HIS A 27 9.54 -45.36 38.65
C HIS A 27 10.99 -45.37 39.12
N ASP A 28 11.22 -45.85 40.34
CA ASP A 28 12.57 -46.03 40.87
C ASP A 28 13.17 -47.36 40.36
N PHE A 29 14.07 -47.26 39.38
CA PHE A 29 14.79 -48.41 38.82
C PHE A 29 16.04 -48.80 39.62
N ASN A 30 16.24 -48.22 40.81
CA ASN A 30 17.41 -48.44 41.66
C ASN A 30 18.75 -48.19 40.92
N VAL A 31 18.72 -47.27 39.96
CA VAL A 31 19.92 -46.74 39.29
C VAL A 31 20.42 -45.52 40.07
N GLY A 32 21.70 -45.21 39.98
CA GLY A 32 22.26 -44.04 40.68
C GLY A 32 21.51 -42.75 40.33
N LEU A 33 21.45 -41.80 41.27
CA LEU A 33 20.76 -40.50 41.14
C LEU A 33 21.13 -39.74 39.84
N PHE A 34 22.39 -39.88 39.41
CA PHE A 34 22.85 -39.34 38.13
C PHE A 34 22.07 -39.92 36.94
N TRP A 35 21.89 -41.23 36.87
CA TRP A 35 21.17 -41.88 35.77
C TRP A 35 19.66 -41.66 35.83
N GLN A 36 19.09 -41.56 37.04
CA GLN A 36 17.67 -41.22 37.23
C GLN A 36 17.31 -39.86 36.65
N THR A 37 18.24 -38.91 36.63
CA THR A 37 18.02 -37.54 36.10
C THR A 37 18.50 -37.40 34.66
N PHE A 38 19.62 -38.01 34.31
CA PHE A 38 20.23 -37.88 32.99
C PHE A 38 19.40 -38.58 31.89
N LEU A 39 18.88 -39.78 32.14
CA LEU A 39 18.15 -40.55 31.11
C LEU A 39 16.86 -39.86 30.64
N PRO A 40 15.96 -39.39 31.53
CA PRO A 40 14.77 -38.62 31.11
C PRO A 40 15.15 -37.35 30.34
N LEU A 41 16.16 -36.61 30.83
CA LEU A 41 16.58 -35.36 30.21
C LEU A 41 17.15 -35.60 28.81
N ALA A 42 17.96 -36.64 28.63
CA ALA A 42 18.50 -37.02 27.34
C ALA A 42 17.39 -37.46 26.37
N ALA A 43 16.45 -38.28 26.83
CA ALA A 43 15.30 -38.71 26.02
C ALA A 43 14.45 -37.52 25.56
N HIS A 44 14.17 -36.57 26.46
CA HIS A 44 13.42 -35.35 26.14
C HIS A 44 14.16 -34.43 25.16
N CYS A 45 15.47 -34.25 25.34
CA CYS A 45 16.29 -33.48 24.39
C CYS A 45 16.29 -34.11 22.99
N VAL A 46 16.34 -35.45 22.90
CA VAL A 46 16.26 -36.16 21.62
C VAL A 46 14.86 -36.00 21.00
N ALA A 47 13.79 -36.08 21.79
CA ALA A 47 12.43 -35.85 21.32
C ALA A 47 12.25 -34.42 20.75
N MET A 48 12.75 -33.39 21.45
CA MET A 48 12.74 -32.00 20.94
C MET A 48 13.53 -31.84 19.63
N ALA A 49 14.70 -32.48 19.53
CA ALA A 49 15.51 -32.46 18.32
C ALA A 49 14.78 -33.16 17.16
N LEU A 50 14.09 -34.27 17.40
CA LEU A 50 13.31 -34.96 16.38
C LEU A 50 12.09 -34.13 15.90
N MET A 51 11.37 -33.46 16.81
CA MET A 51 10.27 -32.56 16.45
C MET A 51 10.72 -31.41 15.55
N SER A 52 11.93 -30.88 15.77
CA SER A 52 12.54 -29.83 14.94
C SER A 52 12.74 -30.22 13.48
N VAL A 53 12.89 -31.52 13.21
CA VAL A 53 13.22 -32.06 11.89
C VAL A 53 11.96 -32.35 11.03
N GLY A 54 10.75 -32.32 11.61
CA GLY A 54 9.51 -32.37 10.82
C GLY A 54 8.66 -33.61 11.04
N PHE A 55 8.06 -33.68 12.21
CA PHE A 55 7.27 -34.82 12.67
C PHE A 55 5.90 -34.97 11.99
N VAL A 56 5.12 -33.89 11.90
CA VAL A 56 3.76 -33.96 11.32
C VAL A 56 3.78 -33.76 9.80
N ARG A 57 4.88 -33.16 9.32
CA ARG A 57 5.18 -32.85 7.93
C ARG A 57 6.66 -32.53 7.86
N PRO A 58 7.39 -32.89 6.79
CA PRO A 58 8.73 -32.37 6.59
C PRO A 58 8.67 -30.84 6.56
N TRP A 59 9.23 -30.20 7.60
CA TRP A 59 9.30 -28.75 7.67
C TRP A 59 10.19 -28.28 6.53
N ASN A 60 9.66 -27.45 5.64
CA ASN A 60 10.51 -26.69 4.76
C ASN A 60 10.92 -25.43 5.52
N LEU A 61 12.03 -25.47 6.24
CA LEU A 61 12.51 -24.34 7.06
C LEU A 61 12.81 -23.08 6.23
N ALA A 62 12.86 -23.16 4.88
CA ALA A 62 12.88 -21.97 4.03
C ALA A 62 11.55 -21.20 4.06
N ARG A 63 10.44 -21.84 4.42
CA ARG A 63 9.11 -21.22 4.53
C ARG A 63 8.89 -20.64 5.94
N PRO A 64 8.42 -19.38 6.06
CA PRO A 64 8.17 -18.75 7.36
C PRO A 64 7.12 -19.49 8.20
N HIS A 65 6.08 -20.04 7.57
CA HIS A 65 5.03 -20.80 8.24
C HIS A 65 5.57 -22.07 8.94
N ASP A 66 6.41 -22.84 8.24
CA ASP A 66 6.96 -24.08 8.78
C ASP A 66 7.94 -23.81 9.93
N ARG A 67 8.69 -22.69 9.86
CA ARG A 67 9.51 -22.21 10.99
C ARG A 67 8.66 -21.87 12.21
N ALA A 68 7.54 -21.17 12.02
CA ALA A 68 6.66 -20.79 13.12
C ALA A 68 6.13 -22.01 13.86
N TRP A 69 5.64 -23.02 13.13
CA TRP A 69 5.16 -24.25 13.74
C TRP A 69 6.24 -25.07 14.44
N ALA A 70 7.44 -25.16 13.86
CA ALA A 70 8.57 -25.82 14.52
C ALA A 70 8.91 -25.12 15.85
N VAL A 71 8.95 -23.79 15.87
CA VAL A 71 9.18 -23.00 17.09
C VAL A 71 8.05 -23.20 18.10
N THR A 72 6.78 -23.13 17.67
CA THR A 72 5.64 -23.36 18.55
C THR A 72 5.69 -24.75 19.18
N GLY A 73 5.94 -25.80 18.38
CA GLY A 73 6.10 -27.17 18.88
C GLY A 73 7.22 -27.30 19.91
N MET A 74 8.41 -26.76 19.62
CA MET A 74 9.53 -26.74 20.56
C MET A 74 9.16 -26.03 21.88
N THR A 75 8.54 -24.86 21.80
CA THR A 75 8.19 -24.08 23.01
C THR A 75 7.17 -24.79 23.88
N MET A 76 6.19 -25.49 23.28
CA MET A 76 5.19 -26.24 24.03
C MET A 76 5.80 -27.47 24.72
N MET A 77 6.71 -28.17 24.03
CA MET A 77 7.40 -29.35 24.58
C MET A 77 8.38 -29.02 25.70
N LEU A 78 9.10 -27.90 25.57
CA LEU A 78 10.10 -27.49 26.55
C LEU A 78 9.52 -27.35 27.97
N ALA A 79 8.27 -26.89 28.09
CA ALA A 79 7.64 -26.62 29.37
C ALA A 79 7.14 -27.89 30.07
N ALA A 80 6.70 -28.88 29.30
CA ALA A 80 6.21 -30.15 29.82
C ALA A 80 6.30 -31.21 28.71
N PRO A 81 7.09 -32.28 28.84
CA PRO A 81 7.38 -33.21 27.75
C PRO A 81 6.11 -33.81 27.10
N LEU A 82 5.39 -34.64 27.86
CA LEU A 82 4.20 -35.34 27.39
C LEU A 82 2.99 -34.40 27.17
N ALA A 83 2.78 -33.44 28.09
CA ALA A 83 1.65 -32.51 28.00
C ALA A 83 1.83 -31.49 26.86
N GLY A 84 3.08 -31.07 26.61
CA GLY A 84 3.45 -30.18 25.52
C GLY A 84 3.29 -30.84 24.16
N PHE A 85 3.70 -32.10 24.01
CA PHE A 85 3.46 -32.88 22.80
C PHE A 85 1.97 -33.03 22.50
N LEU A 86 1.17 -33.48 23.48
CA LEU A 86 -0.29 -33.63 23.31
C LEU A 86 -0.98 -32.30 23.01
N GLY A 87 -0.56 -31.22 23.69
CA GLY A 87 -1.05 -29.87 23.43
C GLY A 87 -0.74 -29.39 22.02
N PHE A 88 0.49 -29.62 21.54
CA PHE A 88 0.88 -29.28 20.17
C PHE A 88 0.09 -30.07 19.13
N VAL A 89 -0.06 -31.39 19.30
CA VAL A 89 -0.86 -32.23 18.40
C VAL A 89 -2.32 -31.79 18.39
N ALA A 90 -2.90 -31.44 19.55
CA ALA A 90 -4.26 -30.94 19.65
C ALA A 90 -4.45 -29.59 18.95
N VAL A 91 -3.54 -28.62 19.15
CA VAL A 91 -3.58 -27.32 18.47
C VAL A 91 -3.38 -27.49 16.97
N TYR A 92 -2.40 -28.29 16.57
CA TYR A 92 -2.13 -28.59 15.17
C TYR A 92 -3.35 -29.26 14.51
N ALA A 93 -3.94 -30.26 15.17
CA ALA A 93 -5.15 -30.92 14.71
C ALA A 93 -6.31 -29.94 14.65
N LEU A 94 -6.54 -29.09 15.66
CA LEU A 94 -7.65 -28.13 15.66
C LEU A 94 -7.53 -27.11 14.51
N VAL A 95 -6.32 -26.61 14.26
CA VAL A 95 -6.04 -25.67 13.16
C VAL A 95 -6.12 -26.36 11.78
N THR A 96 -5.77 -27.65 11.69
CA THR A 96 -5.77 -28.37 10.41
C THR A 96 -7.06 -29.16 10.13
N SER A 97 -7.86 -29.47 11.15
CA SER A 97 -9.07 -30.30 11.06
C SER A 97 -10.38 -29.50 11.11
N SER A 98 -10.34 -28.19 11.38
CA SER A 98 -11.53 -27.32 11.33
C SER A 98 -12.17 -27.38 9.94
N PRO A 99 -13.32 -28.09 9.76
CA PRO A 99 -13.98 -28.18 8.47
C PRO A 99 -15.10 -27.15 8.47
N THR A 100 -14.88 -25.96 7.91
CA THR A 100 -15.97 -25.06 7.50
C THR A 100 -15.46 -23.82 6.75
N SER A 101 -15.75 -23.78 5.45
CA SER A 101 -16.47 -22.68 4.78
C SER A 101 -15.89 -21.26 4.79
N ARG A 102 -14.68 -21.02 5.30
CA ARG A 102 -13.97 -19.73 5.17
C ARG A 102 -12.78 -19.82 4.21
N SER A 103 -12.11 -20.96 4.16
CA SER A 103 -10.92 -21.16 3.33
C SER A 103 -11.24 -21.37 1.86
N ASP A 104 -12.34 -22.02 1.49
CA ASP A 104 -12.64 -22.26 0.06
C ASP A 104 -13.17 -20.98 -0.61
N VAL A 105 -13.94 -20.14 0.10
CA VAL A 105 -14.32 -18.82 -0.40
C VAL A 105 -13.13 -17.87 -0.45
N LEU A 106 -12.22 -17.92 0.55
CA LEU A 106 -10.98 -17.12 0.53
C LEU A 106 -9.96 -17.63 -0.48
N ARG A 107 -9.98 -18.93 -0.82
CA ARG A 107 -9.09 -19.55 -1.79
C ARG A 107 -9.62 -19.42 -3.21
N ASP A 108 -10.92 -19.41 -3.43
CA ASP A 108 -11.53 -18.97 -4.70
C ASP A 108 -11.34 -17.45 -4.87
N PHE A 109 -11.40 -16.66 -3.79
CA PHE A 109 -11.00 -15.24 -3.81
C PHE A 109 -9.50 -15.05 -4.04
N GLN A 110 -8.65 -15.87 -3.42
CA GLN A 110 -7.21 -15.81 -3.64
C GLN A 110 -6.86 -16.34 -5.02
N ASP A 111 -7.51 -17.35 -5.59
CA ASP A 111 -7.24 -17.77 -6.97
C ASP A 111 -7.79 -16.76 -7.98
N TYR A 112 -8.81 -15.96 -7.62
CA TYR A 112 -9.30 -14.84 -8.42
C TYR A 112 -8.49 -13.53 -8.24
N ILE A 113 -7.87 -13.30 -7.08
CA ILE A 113 -6.98 -12.16 -6.76
C ILE A 113 -5.50 -12.47 -7.11
N THR A 114 -5.12 -13.74 -7.11
CA THR A 114 -3.82 -14.29 -7.55
C THR A 114 -3.90 -14.71 -9.02
N TYR A 115 -4.76 -14.05 -9.80
CA TYR A 115 -4.38 -13.66 -11.16
C TYR A 115 -3.29 -12.58 -11.07
N ASP A 116 -2.14 -13.06 -10.63
CA ASP A 116 -0.76 -12.59 -10.78
C ASP A 116 -0.56 -11.09 -11.11
N ALA A 117 -0.66 -10.23 -10.09
CA ALA A 117 -0.10 -8.88 -10.13
C ALA A 117 1.44 -8.85 -10.24
N SER A 118 2.12 -10.00 -10.01
CA SER A 118 3.56 -10.16 -10.25
C SER A 118 3.93 -10.52 -11.69
N VAL A 119 2.98 -10.98 -12.52
CA VAL A 119 3.18 -11.16 -13.98
C VAL A 119 3.01 -9.84 -14.74
N THR A 120 2.37 -8.83 -14.16
CA THR A 120 2.33 -7.47 -14.73
C THR A 120 3.49 -6.57 -14.26
N ALA A 121 4.22 -6.95 -13.21
CA ALA A 121 5.43 -6.22 -12.78
C ALA A 121 6.63 -6.43 -13.73
N THR A 122 6.63 -7.51 -14.52
CA THR A 122 7.72 -7.84 -15.47
C THR A 122 7.39 -7.49 -16.92
N SER A 123 6.20 -6.94 -17.19
CA SER A 123 5.79 -6.54 -18.53
C SER A 123 5.03 -5.20 -18.50
N ARG A 124 5.64 -4.16 -17.92
CA ARG A 124 5.28 -2.79 -18.30
C ARG A 124 6.11 -2.44 -19.54
N PRO A 125 5.53 -2.36 -20.75
CA PRO A 125 6.23 -1.71 -21.84
C PRO A 125 6.51 -0.26 -21.40
N LYS A 126 7.76 0.17 -21.54
CA LYS A 126 8.15 1.57 -21.43
C LYS A 126 7.34 2.36 -22.47
N GLY A 127 6.19 2.90 -22.09
CA GLY A 127 5.29 3.59 -23.02
C GLY A 127 3.89 3.90 -22.47
N GLU A 128 3.37 3.13 -21.52
CA GLU A 128 2.02 3.35 -20.97
C GLU A 128 2.05 4.13 -19.64
N GLN A 129 2.52 5.37 -19.73
CA GLN A 129 2.15 6.44 -18.80
C GLN A 129 1.04 7.32 -19.40
N PHE A 130 0.43 6.85 -20.48
CA PHE A 130 -0.48 7.59 -21.33
C PHE A 130 -1.83 6.88 -21.39
N ILE A 131 -2.88 7.64 -21.13
CA ILE A 131 -4.31 7.28 -21.18
C ILE A 131 -4.85 6.54 -19.94
N MET A 132 -4.89 7.26 -18.82
CA MET A 132 -6.00 7.13 -17.87
C MET A 132 -6.80 8.45 -17.81
N ASP A 133 -6.74 9.31 -18.84
CA ASP A 133 -7.14 10.71 -18.67
C ASP A 133 -8.63 10.95 -18.41
N GLU A 134 -9.53 9.98 -18.60
CA GLU A 134 -10.96 10.18 -18.32
C GLU A 134 -11.69 8.84 -18.18
N VAL A 135 -11.50 8.15 -17.05
CA VAL A 135 -12.49 7.15 -16.64
C VAL A 135 -13.58 7.90 -15.91
N ASP A 136 -14.68 8.17 -16.60
CA ASP A 136 -15.87 8.76 -15.99
C ASP A 136 -16.36 7.85 -14.85
N VAL A 137 -16.39 8.40 -13.63
CA VAL A 137 -16.87 7.69 -12.45
C VAL A 137 -18.39 7.79 -12.29
N ALA A 138 -19.08 8.57 -13.13
CA ALA A 138 -20.54 8.74 -13.07
C ALA A 138 -21.31 7.40 -13.17
N PRO A 139 -20.95 6.43 -14.04
CA PRO A 139 -21.60 5.13 -14.04
C PRO A 139 -21.41 4.37 -12.72
N LEU A 140 -20.22 4.45 -12.12
CA LEU A 140 -19.92 3.79 -10.84
C LEU A 140 -20.70 4.43 -9.69
N ARG A 141 -20.89 5.75 -9.70
CA ARG A 141 -21.75 6.47 -8.75
C ARG A 141 -23.19 5.95 -8.79
N GLN A 142 -23.76 5.79 -9.99
CA GLN A 142 -25.12 5.28 -10.14
C GLN A 142 -25.24 3.84 -9.62
N ILE A 143 -24.25 2.99 -9.89
CA ILE A 143 -24.22 1.62 -9.38
C ILE A 143 -24.19 1.60 -7.84
N LEU A 144 -23.37 2.46 -7.22
CA LEU A 144 -23.29 2.57 -5.75
C LEU A 144 -24.61 3.02 -5.11
N GLN A 145 -25.43 3.80 -5.81
CA GLN A 145 -26.77 4.21 -5.34
C GLN A 145 -27.85 3.14 -5.55
N GLY A 146 -27.55 2.08 -6.31
CA GLY A 146 -28.47 0.98 -6.58
C GLY A 146 -28.79 0.13 -5.34
N LYS A 147 -29.51 -0.99 -5.55
CA LYS A 147 -29.82 -1.95 -4.48
C LYS A 147 -29.03 -3.27 -4.58
N ASP A 148 -28.43 -3.54 -5.74
CA ASP A 148 -27.72 -4.79 -5.97
C ASP A 148 -26.33 -4.77 -5.33
N ILE A 149 -26.16 -5.59 -4.28
CA ILE A 149 -24.93 -5.71 -3.50
C ILE A 149 -23.76 -6.17 -4.37
N ASN A 150 -23.99 -7.08 -5.32
CA ASN A 150 -22.92 -7.60 -6.19
C ASN A 150 -22.41 -6.51 -7.14
N LEU A 151 -23.33 -5.72 -7.71
CA LEU A 151 -22.95 -4.60 -8.58
C LEU A 151 -22.20 -3.52 -7.80
N LYS A 152 -22.68 -3.17 -6.59
CA LYS A 152 -21.97 -2.23 -5.70
C LYS A 152 -20.56 -2.70 -5.37
N ARG A 153 -20.41 -3.98 -5.03
CA ARG A 153 -19.10 -4.58 -4.77
C ARG A 153 -18.19 -4.48 -6.00
N GLY A 154 -18.70 -4.80 -7.18
CA GLY A 154 -17.95 -4.65 -8.45
C GLY A 154 -17.52 -3.19 -8.70
N ALA A 155 -18.38 -2.23 -8.38
CA ALA A 155 -18.05 -0.80 -8.47
C ALA A 155 -16.92 -0.43 -7.49
N ILE A 156 -16.98 -0.87 -6.23
CA ILE A 156 -15.91 -0.61 -5.24
C ILE A 156 -14.56 -1.16 -5.73
N LEU A 157 -14.53 -2.39 -6.25
CA LEU A 157 -13.31 -3.00 -6.78
C LEU A 157 -12.77 -2.30 -8.03
N SER A 158 -13.63 -1.61 -8.78
CA SER A 158 -13.23 -0.79 -9.92
C SER A 158 -12.66 0.56 -9.46
N LEU A 159 -13.30 1.17 -8.46
CA LEU A 159 -12.85 2.42 -7.85
C LEU A 159 -11.50 2.28 -7.13
N SER A 160 -11.23 1.13 -6.50
CA SER A 160 -9.94 0.90 -5.83
C SER A 160 -8.74 0.90 -6.78
N ARG A 161 -8.98 0.77 -8.09
CA ARG A 161 -7.95 0.82 -9.15
C ARG A 161 -7.73 2.24 -9.69
N LEU A 162 -8.53 3.21 -9.26
CA LEU A 162 -8.51 4.60 -9.71
C LEU A 162 -8.19 5.50 -8.51
N PRO A 163 -6.92 5.68 -8.12
CA PRO A 163 -6.55 6.51 -6.97
C PRO A 163 -6.66 8.01 -7.28
N ARG A 164 -7.89 8.48 -7.42
CA ARG A 164 -8.25 9.88 -7.68
C ARG A 164 -9.27 10.36 -6.65
N HIS A 165 -9.30 11.67 -6.47
CA HIS A 165 -10.24 12.35 -5.57
C HIS A 165 -11.67 11.83 -5.67
N ASP A 166 -12.22 11.74 -6.89
CA ASP A 166 -13.62 11.34 -7.07
C ASP A 166 -13.88 9.89 -6.68
N ALA A 167 -12.93 9.00 -6.95
CA ALA A 167 -13.05 7.60 -6.57
C ALA A 167 -12.95 7.43 -5.04
N VAL A 168 -12.03 8.14 -4.40
CA VAL A 168 -11.91 8.17 -2.93
C VAL A 168 -13.16 8.76 -2.30
N SER A 169 -13.73 9.83 -2.87
CA SER A 169 -14.99 10.42 -2.41
C SER A 169 -16.15 9.42 -2.51
N LEU A 170 -16.24 8.66 -3.61
CA LEU A 170 -17.26 7.62 -3.78
C LEU A 170 -17.07 6.48 -2.77
N LEU A 171 -15.84 6.03 -2.55
CA LEU A 171 -15.52 5.00 -1.55
C LEU A 171 -15.84 5.49 -0.12
N LYS A 172 -15.50 6.74 0.22
CA LYS A 172 -15.89 7.36 1.49
C LYS A 172 -17.41 7.41 1.66
N SER A 173 -18.16 7.72 0.60
CA SER A 173 -19.64 7.67 0.65
C SER A 173 -20.17 6.26 0.91
N ALA A 174 -19.53 5.24 0.33
CA ALA A 174 -19.90 3.83 0.51
C ALA A 174 -19.64 3.29 1.94
N LEU A 175 -18.85 4.00 2.76
CA LEU A 175 -18.72 3.69 4.19
C LEU A 175 -20.03 3.91 4.97
N SER A 176 -20.96 4.69 4.43
CA SER A 176 -22.29 4.92 5.02
C SER A 176 -23.39 4.04 4.42
N ASP A 177 -23.03 3.08 3.55
CA ASP A 177 -24.02 2.19 2.93
C ASP A 177 -24.76 1.36 3.99
N PRO A 178 -26.08 1.12 3.86
CA PRO A 178 -26.83 0.30 4.81
C PRO A 178 -26.30 -1.13 4.90
N GLU A 179 -25.76 -1.68 3.81
CA GLU A 179 -25.24 -3.04 3.78
C GLU A 179 -23.84 -3.14 4.39
N ARG A 180 -23.65 -4.07 5.33
CA ARG A 180 -22.38 -4.26 6.05
C ARG A 180 -21.26 -4.67 5.10
N GLU A 181 -21.58 -5.53 4.13
CA GLU A 181 -20.61 -5.99 3.12
C GLU A 181 -20.01 -4.82 2.34
N ILE A 182 -20.84 -3.87 1.92
CA ILE A 182 -20.41 -2.71 1.14
C ILE A 182 -19.49 -1.80 1.96
N ARG A 183 -19.84 -1.54 3.23
CA ARG A 183 -18.97 -0.78 4.15
C ARG A 183 -17.60 -1.45 4.32
N TYR A 184 -17.58 -2.78 4.45
CA TYR A 184 -16.34 -3.55 4.58
C TYR A 184 -15.46 -3.44 3.34
N TYR A 185 -16.01 -3.60 2.14
CA TYR A 185 -15.23 -3.46 0.90
C TYR A 185 -14.72 -2.04 0.69
N ALA A 186 -15.54 -1.02 0.98
CA ALA A 186 -15.12 0.37 0.87
C ALA A 186 -13.97 0.69 1.83
N SER A 187 -14.07 0.26 3.10
CA SER A 187 -12.99 0.42 4.08
C SER A 187 -11.71 -0.30 3.67
N THR A 188 -11.83 -1.51 3.12
CA THR A 188 -10.68 -2.30 2.65
C THR A 188 -10.02 -1.61 1.46
N ALA A 189 -10.80 -1.17 0.47
CA ALA A 189 -10.30 -0.45 -0.71
C ALA A 189 -9.54 0.82 -0.32
N LEU A 190 -10.10 1.65 0.55
CA LEU A 190 -9.45 2.87 1.06
C LEU A 190 -8.11 2.55 1.76
N SER A 191 -8.11 1.52 2.62
CA SER A 191 -6.91 1.11 3.35
C SER A 191 -5.80 0.59 2.43
N ASP A 192 -6.17 -0.16 1.38
CA ASP A 192 -5.21 -0.68 0.41
C ASP A 192 -4.64 0.44 -0.47
N MET A 193 -5.44 1.44 -0.85
CA MET A 193 -4.97 2.62 -1.58
C MET A 193 -3.99 3.44 -0.74
N GLU A 194 -4.31 3.70 0.53
CA GLU A 194 -3.40 4.37 1.47
C GLU A 194 -2.08 3.59 1.62
N ARG A 195 -2.14 2.26 1.78
CA ARG A 195 -0.94 1.43 1.85
C ARG A 195 -0.10 1.55 0.59
N GLU A 196 -0.70 1.54 -0.60
CA GLU A 196 0.04 1.68 -1.86
C GLU A 196 0.79 3.02 -1.94
N PHE A 197 0.13 4.13 -1.58
CA PHE A 197 0.79 5.43 -1.53
C PHE A 197 1.97 5.42 -0.56
N ASN A 198 1.75 4.97 0.67
CA ASN A 198 2.78 4.92 1.71
C ASN A 198 3.99 4.07 1.30
N ASP A 199 3.76 2.87 0.75
CA ASP A 199 4.83 1.97 0.31
C ASP A 199 5.65 2.55 -0.84
N ARG A 200 5.00 3.22 -1.78
CA ARG A 200 5.67 3.87 -2.92
C ARG A 200 6.43 5.11 -2.49
N ILE A 201 5.86 5.95 -1.63
CA ILE A 201 6.54 7.14 -1.08
C ILE A 201 7.76 6.71 -0.27
N PHE A 202 7.62 5.73 0.62
CA PHE A 202 8.72 5.23 1.43
C PHE A 202 9.89 4.71 0.59
N ARG A 203 9.60 3.98 -0.50
CA ARG A 203 10.63 3.54 -1.46
C ARG A 203 11.31 4.73 -2.14
N LEU A 204 10.54 5.68 -2.65
CA LEU A 204 11.10 6.86 -3.34
C LEU A 204 11.93 7.73 -2.39
N VAL A 205 11.53 7.91 -1.14
CA VAL A 205 12.33 8.60 -0.12
C VAL A 205 13.70 7.93 0.00
N LYS A 206 13.75 6.60 0.20
CA LYS A 206 15.02 5.87 0.25
C LYS A 206 15.86 6.01 -1.01
N GLU A 207 15.23 5.95 -2.19
CA GLU A 207 15.92 6.12 -3.48
C GLU A 207 16.54 7.52 -3.62
N THR A 208 15.82 8.57 -3.22
CA THR A 208 16.30 9.96 -3.23
C THR A 208 17.38 10.23 -2.18
N GLU A 209 17.32 9.58 -1.02
CA GLU A 209 18.38 9.66 -0.01
C GLU A 209 19.67 8.95 -0.46
N ALA A 210 19.52 7.79 -1.10
CA ALA A 210 20.66 7.04 -1.64
C ALA A 210 21.28 7.73 -2.87
N ASN A 211 20.48 8.46 -3.66
CA ASN A 211 20.93 9.15 -4.88
C ASN A 211 20.42 10.60 -4.94
N PRO A 212 20.97 11.52 -4.13
CA PRO A 212 20.44 12.89 -3.99
C PRO A 212 20.53 13.76 -5.25
N THR A 213 21.34 13.36 -6.24
CA THR A 213 21.51 14.11 -7.49
C THR A 213 20.58 13.63 -8.60
N LEU A 214 19.81 12.57 -8.38
CA LEU A 214 18.93 11.99 -9.39
C LEU A 214 17.58 12.75 -9.42
N VAL A 215 17.55 13.82 -10.21
CA VAL A 215 16.43 14.77 -10.35
C VAL A 215 15.09 14.06 -10.61
N GLU A 216 15.09 13.05 -11.48
CA GLU A 216 13.88 12.29 -11.83
C GLU A 216 13.19 11.66 -10.62
N ARG A 217 13.95 11.17 -9.63
CA ARG A 217 13.39 10.55 -8.42
C ARG A 217 12.78 11.57 -7.48
N HIS A 218 13.40 12.75 -7.40
CA HIS A 218 12.85 13.85 -6.62
C HIS A 218 11.53 14.36 -7.22
N ILE A 219 11.46 14.47 -8.56
CA ILE A 219 10.23 14.80 -9.30
C ILE A 219 9.17 13.73 -9.09
N GLU A 220 9.53 12.45 -9.19
CA GLU A 220 8.60 11.32 -8.97
C GLU A 220 8.03 11.32 -7.55
N LEU A 221 8.87 11.55 -6.53
CA LEU A 221 8.46 11.67 -5.13
C LEU A 221 7.48 12.83 -4.94
N ALA A 222 7.79 14.00 -5.48
CA ALA A 222 6.94 15.18 -5.34
C ALA A 222 5.59 15.01 -6.04
N ARG A 223 5.57 14.41 -7.23
CA ARG A 223 4.32 14.06 -7.94
C ARG A 223 3.47 13.09 -7.12
N LEU A 224 4.08 12.07 -6.55
CA LEU A 224 3.36 11.08 -5.77
C LEU A 224 2.82 11.66 -4.46
N ALA A 225 3.59 12.52 -3.79
CA ALA A 225 3.15 13.23 -2.59
C ALA A 225 1.96 14.16 -2.90
N LEU A 226 2.02 14.93 -3.99
CA LEU A 226 0.92 15.77 -4.44
C LEU A 226 -0.32 14.93 -4.76
N ALA A 227 -0.18 13.85 -5.52
CA ALA A 227 -1.29 12.96 -5.86
C ALA A 227 -1.93 12.33 -4.61
N TYR A 228 -1.15 12.04 -3.57
CA TYR A 228 -1.67 11.50 -2.32
C TYR A 228 -2.53 12.54 -1.58
N VAL A 229 -2.07 13.79 -1.52
CA VAL A 229 -2.85 14.91 -0.96
C VAL A 229 -4.13 15.16 -1.78
N GLU A 230 -4.01 15.22 -3.10
CA GLU A 230 -5.14 15.44 -4.01
C GLU A 230 -6.13 14.27 -4.03
N SER A 231 -5.70 13.06 -3.62
CA SER A 231 -6.61 11.92 -3.52
C SER A 231 -7.70 12.11 -2.46
N GLY A 232 -7.50 13.00 -1.48
CA GLY A 232 -8.42 13.19 -0.37
C GLY A 232 -8.47 12.01 0.61
N LEU A 233 -7.48 11.11 0.58
CA LEU A 233 -7.34 10.02 1.56
C LEU A 233 -6.86 10.52 2.93
N LEU A 234 -6.08 11.60 2.93
CA LEU A 234 -5.40 12.12 4.10
C LEU A 234 -6.28 13.05 4.93
N ASP A 235 -5.99 13.10 6.23
CA ASP A 235 -6.46 14.16 7.11
C ASP A 235 -5.57 15.40 6.97
N GLU A 236 -6.11 16.59 7.25
CA GLU A 236 -5.46 17.90 7.02
C GLU A 236 -4.06 18.01 7.64
N ALA A 237 -3.86 17.49 8.86
CA ALA A 237 -2.56 17.51 9.52
C ALA A 237 -1.49 16.68 8.78
N VAL A 238 -1.91 15.59 8.14
CA VAL A 238 -1.04 14.67 7.40
C VAL A 238 -0.76 15.22 6.00
N GLU A 239 -1.72 15.92 5.39
CA GLU A 239 -1.51 16.59 4.10
C GLU A 239 -0.32 17.54 4.16
N HIS A 240 -0.22 18.35 5.21
CA HIS A 240 0.87 19.32 5.36
C HIS A 240 2.25 18.66 5.33
N TYR A 241 2.39 17.50 5.97
CA TYR A 241 3.64 16.72 5.94
C TYR A 241 4.03 16.30 4.52
N PHE A 242 3.08 15.80 3.72
CA PHE A 242 3.38 15.34 2.36
C PHE A 242 3.63 16.50 1.39
N LEU A 243 2.95 17.64 1.56
CA LEU A 243 3.23 18.86 0.80
C LEU A 243 4.65 19.37 1.07
N GLU A 244 5.07 19.36 2.33
CA GLU A 244 6.43 19.74 2.72
C GLU A 244 7.47 18.73 2.21
N LEU A 245 7.20 17.42 2.31
CA LEU A 245 8.06 16.37 1.77
C LEU A 245 8.30 16.56 0.27
N GLY A 246 7.24 16.79 -0.51
CA GLY A 246 7.32 17.05 -1.93
C GLY A 246 8.14 18.30 -2.24
N SER A 247 7.88 19.40 -1.52
CA SER A 247 8.58 20.68 -1.72
C SER A 247 10.07 20.56 -1.42
N ARG A 248 10.44 20.00 -0.26
CA ARG A 248 11.86 19.78 0.12
C ARG A 248 12.59 18.86 -0.85
N SER A 249 11.89 17.88 -1.42
CA SER A 249 12.44 17.00 -2.46
C SER A 249 12.77 17.78 -3.73
N LEU A 250 11.86 18.66 -4.17
CA LEU A 250 12.08 19.50 -5.35
C LEU A 250 13.14 20.58 -5.12
N ASP A 251 13.25 21.14 -3.93
CA ASP A 251 14.33 22.08 -3.59
C ASP A 251 15.71 21.45 -3.80
N LYS A 252 15.89 20.18 -3.43
CA LYS A 252 17.11 19.41 -3.70
C LYS A 252 17.34 19.21 -5.20
N ALA A 253 16.29 18.85 -5.94
CA ALA A 253 16.36 18.66 -7.38
C ALA A 253 16.75 19.96 -8.10
N LEU A 254 16.24 21.10 -7.63
CA LEU A 254 16.48 22.40 -8.21
C LEU A 254 17.95 22.85 -8.10
N ILE A 255 18.66 22.42 -7.05
CA ILE A 255 20.11 22.68 -6.92
C ILE A 255 20.88 22.08 -8.10
N VAL A 256 20.44 20.92 -8.60
CA VAL A 256 21.08 20.17 -9.70
C VAL A 256 20.56 20.64 -11.06
N ALA A 257 19.25 20.74 -11.23
CA ALA A 257 18.59 21.12 -12.48
C ALA A 257 17.82 22.44 -12.32
N LYS A 258 18.58 23.55 -12.28
CA LYS A 258 18.07 24.90 -11.96
C LYS A 258 16.97 25.44 -12.87
N GLU A 259 16.90 24.95 -14.11
CA GLU A 259 15.98 25.42 -15.14
C GLU A 259 14.98 24.33 -15.59
N ASP A 260 14.83 23.24 -14.83
CA ASP A 260 13.83 22.22 -15.15
C ASP A 260 12.42 22.70 -14.80
N ARG A 261 11.66 23.05 -15.84
CA ARG A 261 10.30 23.60 -15.71
C ARG A 261 9.31 22.65 -15.03
N ARG A 262 9.56 21.34 -15.07
CA ARG A 262 8.73 20.36 -14.35
C ARG A 262 8.79 20.61 -12.84
N ILE A 263 9.94 21.06 -12.34
CA ILE A 263 10.14 21.42 -10.94
C ILE A 263 9.34 22.69 -10.62
N PHE A 264 9.37 23.71 -11.48
CA PHE A 264 8.60 24.95 -11.28
C PHE A 264 7.10 24.69 -11.21
N LEU A 265 6.55 23.92 -12.15
CA LEU A 265 5.13 23.56 -12.14
C LEU A 265 4.73 22.84 -10.86
N LEU A 266 5.52 21.83 -10.44
CA LEU A 266 5.20 21.04 -9.25
C LEU A 266 5.36 21.83 -7.95
N LEU A 267 6.39 22.67 -7.84
CA LEU A 267 6.53 23.60 -6.71
C LEU A 267 5.35 24.55 -6.65
N GLY A 268 4.95 25.13 -7.79
CA GLY A 268 3.75 25.97 -7.89
C GLY A 268 2.50 25.28 -7.35
N ARG A 269 2.22 24.04 -7.80
CA ARG A 269 1.07 23.24 -7.34
C ARG A 269 1.14 22.90 -5.85
N LEU A 270 2.29 22.43 -5.37
CA LEU A 270 2.49 22.08 -3.94
C LEU A 270 2.30 23.29 -3.04
N LYS A 271 2.86 24.44 -3.42
CA LYS A 271 2.74 25.69 -2.67
C LYS A 271 1.31 26.23 -2.67
N HIS A 272 0.64 26.16 -3.82
CA HIS A 272 -0.77 26.53 -3.92
C HIS A 272 -1.63 25.68 -2.98
N ARG A 273 -1.44 24.35 -2.99
CA ARG A 273 -2.18 23.43 -2.12
C ARG A 273 -1.86 23.59 -0.63
N ALA A 274 -0.68 24.10 -0.31
CA ALA A 274 -0.27 24.44 1.05
C ALA A 274 -0.80 25.82 1.52
N GLY A 275 -1.47 26.59 0.65
CA GLY A 275 -1.92 27.95 0.93
C GLY A 275 -0.82 29.02 0.86
N ASP A 276 0.39 28.66 0.46
CA ASP A 276 1.51 29.59 0.21
C ASP A 276 1.34 30.24 -1.17
N LEU A 277 0.36 31.15 -1.28
CA LEU A 277 0.00 31.80 -2.55
C LEU A 277 1.16 32.62 -3.13
N ALA A 278 2.01 33.19 -2.27
CA ALA A 278 3.17 33.96 -2.71
C ALA A 278 4.21 33.07 -3.39
N GLY A 279 4.58 31.96 -2.74
CA GLY A 279 5.48 30.97 -3.32
C GLY A 279 4.87 30.29 -4.55
N ALA A 280 3.57 30.01 -4.54
CA ALA A 280 2.87 29.43 -5.70
C ALA A 280 3.00 30.34 -6.93
N ALA A 281 2.68 31.63 -6.77
CA ALA A 281 2.78 32.60 -7.85
C ALA A 281 4.21 32.75 -8.38
N GLU A 282 5.22 32.80 -7.50
CA GLU A 282 6.63 32.88 -7.89
C GLU A 282 7.03 31.74 -8.84
N TRP A 283 6.74 30.50 -8.46
CA TRP A 283 7.12 29.33 -9.26
C TRP A 283 6.28 29.19 -10.54
N LEU A 284 4.99 29.54 -10.50
CA LEU A 284 4.11 29.48 -11.67
C LEU A 284 4.44 30.58 -12.68
N HIS A 285 4.86 31.78 -12.25
CA HIS A 285 5.41 32.79 -13.15
C HIS A 285 6.64 32.26 -13.86
N ARG A 286 7.63 31.72 -13.14
CA ARG A 286 8.83 31.12 -13.75
C ARG A 286 8.49 29.98 -14.72
N TYR A 287 7.46 29.19 -14.40
CA TYR A 287 6.96 28.17 -15.31
C TYR A 287 6.37 28.75 -16.59
N LEU A 288 5.69 29.90 -16.55
CA LEU A 288 5.02 30.51 -17.71
C LEU A 288 5.89 31.51 -18.50
N GLU A 289 6.84 32.20 -17.88
CA GLU A 289 7.69 33.24 -18.49
C GLU A 289 8.62 32.71 -19.59
N GLY A 290 9.06 31.44 -19.51
CA GLY A 290 10.00 30.87 -20.47
C GLY A 290 9.45 30.52 -21.86
N ARG A 291 8.33 31.09 -22.32
CA ARG A 291 7.70 30.69 -23.60
C ARG A 291 7.94 31.66 -24.75
N ASP A 292 8.79 31.24 -25.68
CA ASP A 292 8.42 31.13 -27.09
C ASP A 292 8.11 29.63 -27.34
N ALA A 293 6.90 29.32 -27.81
CA ALA A 293 6.39 27.98 -28.12
C ALA A 293 6.12 27.02 -26.92
N PHE A 294 4.83 26.84 -26.61
CA PHE A 294 4.28 25.66 -25.94
C PHE A 294 4.68 24.38 -26.69
N PRO A 295 5.36 23.40 -26.08
CA PRO A 295 5.42 22.05 -26.62
C PRO A 295 4.01 21.41 -26.56
N PRO A 296 3.62 20.59 -27.55
CA PRO A 296 2.27 20.06 -27.71
C PRO A 296 1.79 19.09 -26.61
N TYR A 297 2.66 18.71 -25.67
CA TYR A 297 2.31 17.94 -24.46
C TYR A 297 1.85 18.82 -23.27
N GLU A 298 1.97 20.15 -23.35
CA GLU A 298 1.79 21.08 -22.23
C GLU A 298 0.50 21.93 -22.29
N ALA A 299 -0.46 21.60 -23.15
CA ALA A 299 -1.68 22.41 -23.25
C ALA A 299 -2.47 22.40 -21.93
N LYS A 300 -2.70 21.21 -21.35
CA LYS A 300 -3.41 21.04 -20.07
C LYS A 300 -2.60 21.59 -18.90
N ASP A 301 -1.33 21.21 -18.76
CA ASP A 301 -0.46 21.69 -17.68
C ASP A 301 -0.27 23.22 -17.72
N GLY A 302 -0.18 23.80 -18.93
CA GLY A 302 -0.07 25.24 -19.12
C GLY A 302 -1.37 25.99 -18.78
N ARG A 303 -2.52 25.40 -19.15
CA ARG A 303 -3.84 25.90 -18.79
C ARG A 303 -4.05 25.86 -17.28
N ASP A 304 -3.80 24.72 -16.65
CA ASP A 304 -3.92 24.54 -15.19
C ASP A 304 -2.96 25.47 -14.43
N ALA A 305 -1.72 25.64 -14.91
CA ALA A 305 -0.77 26.57 -14.32
C ALA A 305 -1.23 28.03 -14.41
N ALA A 306 -1.86 28.43 -15.51
CA ALA A 306 -2.40 29.78 -15.67
C ALA A 306 -3.59 30.03 -14.74
N LEU A 307 -4.49 29.04 -14.57
CA LEU A 307 -5.59 29.10 -13.62
C LEU A 307 -5.06 29.23 -12.19
N LEU A 308 -4.16 28.35 -11.77
CA LEU A 308 -3.56 28.39 -10.43
C LEU A 308 -2.80 29.70 -10.16
N LEU A 309 -2.13 30.25 -11.18
CA LEU A 309 -1.44 31.53 -11.04
C LEU A 309 -2.43 32.67 -10.87
N ALA A 310 -3.51 32.70 -11.67
CA ALA A 310 -4.55 33.71 -11.55
C ALA A 310 -5.23 33.66 -10.17
N GLU A 311 -5.54 32.46 -9.68
CA GLU A 311 -6.08 32.25 -8.33
C GLU A 311 -5.10 32.74 -7.25
N ALA A 312 -3.82 32.38 -7.35
CA ALA A 312 -2.79 32.82 -6.41
C ALA A 312 -2.62 34.34 -6.40
N GLU A 313 -2.59 35.00 -7.57
CA GLU A 313 -2.47 36.46 -7.66
C GLU A 313 -3.73 37.17 -7.16
N PHE A 314 -4.92 36.66 -7.49
CA PHE A 314 -6.17 37.20 -6.99
C PHE A 314 -6.28 37.08 -5.47
N GLY A 315 -5.96 35.92 -4.90
CA GLY A 315 -5.96 35.68 -3.45
C GLY A 315 -4.94 36.54 -2.69
N ARG A 316 -3.89 37.02 -3.35
CA ARG A 316 -2.92 37.99 -2.80
C ARG A 316 -3.36 39.45 -2.94
N GLY A 317 -4.46 39.73 -3.64
CA GLY A 317 -4.93 41.07 -3.95
C GLY A 317 -4.31 41.71 -5.21
N ASN A 318 -3.52 40.97 -5.98
CA ASN A 318 -2.91 41.43 -7.23
C ASN A 318 -3.88 41.24 -8.42
N VAL A 319 -5.06 41.85 -8.35
CA VAL A 319 -6.15 41.66 -9.31
C VAL A 319 -5.71 41.96 -10.76
N SER A 320 -4.91 43.01 -10.96
CA SER A 320 -4.40 43.38 -12.28
C SER A 320 -3.56 42.28 -12.94
N MET A 321 -2.72 41.60 -12.17
CA MET A 321 -1.91 40.48 -12.67
C MET A 321 -2.79 39.26 -12.95
N ALA A 322 -3.75 38.95 -12.07
CA ALA A 322 -4.69 37.86 -12.29
C ALA A 322 -5.49 38.04 -13.59
N ILE A 323 -6.00 39.26 -13.84
CA ILE A 323 -6.71 39.61 -15.08
C ILE A 323 -5.80 39.46 -16.31
N ASP A 324 -4.54 39.90 -16.24
CA ASP A 324 -3.59 39.79 -17.35
C ASP A 324 -3.25 38.32 -17.68
N VAL A 325 -3.01 37.50 -16.65
CA VAL A 325 -2.77 36.06 -16.81
C VAL A 325 -3.97 35.38 -17.47
N LEU A 326 -5.20 35.64 -17.00
CA LEU A 326 -6.42 35.07 -17.59
C LEU A 326 -6.66 35.58 -19.01
N SER A 327 -6.38 36.85 -19.29
CA SER A 327 -6.50 37.41 -20.65
C SER A 327 -5.54 36.73 -21.63
N ARG A 328 -4.32 36.40 -21.19
CA ARG A 328 -3.36 35.61 -21.97
C ARG A 328 -3.84 34.17 -22.12
N ALA A 329 -4.33 33.54 -21.06
CA ALA A 329 -4.85 32.18 -21.07
C ALA A 329 -6.04 32.04 -22.03
N MET A 330 -7.00 32.97 -22.02
CA MET A 330 -8.15 32.97 -22.95
C MET A 330 -7.74 33.06 -24.42
N LYS A 331 -6.66 33.79 -24.74
CA LYS A 331 -6.13 33.84 -26.11
C LYS A 331 -5.53 32.51 -26.54
N LEU A 332 -4.91 31.80 -25.61
CA LEU A 332 -4.26 30.52 -25.85
C LEU A 332 -5.25 29.35 -25.83
N PHE A 333 -6.31 29.45 -25.04
CA PHE A 333 -7.33 28.43 -24.80
C PHE A 333 -8.75 29.00 -24.96
N PRO A 334 -9.13 29.46 -26.16
CA PRO A 334 -10.37 30.21 -26.37
C PRO A 334 -11.65 29.40 -26.22
N ALA A 335 -11.57 28.06 -26.26
CA ALA A 335 -12.70 27.16 -26.12
C ALA A 335 -12.78 26.50 -24.72
N ASP A 336 -11.96 26.95 -23.77
CA ASP A 336 -11.87 26.34 -22.46
C ASP A 336 -12.86 26.98 -21.48
N GLU A 337 -13.85 26.20 -21.02
CA GLU A 337 -14.91 26.68 -20.15
C GLU A 337 -14.40 27.11 -18.77
N GLU A 338 -13.41 26.42 -18.19
CA GLU A 338 -12.88 26.78 -16.86
C GLU A 338 -12.11 28.10 -16.92
N VAL A 339 -11.31 28.31 -17.98
CA VAL A 339 -10.60 29.59 -18.19
C VAL A 339 -11.62 30.73 -18.38
N ALA A 340 -12.69 30.50 -19.15
CA ALA A 340 -13.75 31.48 -19.32
C ALA A 340 -14.49 31.77 -18.01
N GLN A 341 -14.79 30.75 -17.21
CA GLN A 341 -15.48 30.90 -15.93
C GLN A 341 -14.61 31.62 -14.89
N ALA A 342 -13.33 31.28 -14.80
CA ALA A 342 -12.38 31.97 -13.93
C ALA A 342 -12.23 33.44 -14.32
N ALA A 343 -12.17 33.74 -15.62
CA ALA A 343 -12.15 35.12 -16.13
C ALA A 343 -13.42 35.89 -15.74
N LEU A 344 -14.61 35.29 -15.88
CA LEU A 344 -15.87 35.93 -15.48
C LEU A 344 -15.92 36.29 -14.00
N VAL A 345 -15.42 35.40 -13.13
CA VAL A 345 -15.38 35.64 -11.67
C VAL A 345 -14.38 36.74 -11.34
N ILE A 346 -13.15 36.64 -11.83
CA ILE A 346 -12.06 37.52 -11.42
C ILE A 346 -12.14 38.90 -12.09
N MET A 347 -12.58 38.98 -13.35
CA MET A 347 -12.74 40.27 -14.06
C MET A 347 -14.04 41.00 -13.68
N GLY A 348 -14.97 40.33 -13.00
CA GLY A 348 -16.20 40.93 -12.49
C GLY A 348 -16.04 41.67 -11.15
N HIS A 349 -14.89 41.50 -10.49
CA HIS A 349 -14.47 42.21 -9.27
C HIS A 349 -13.60 43.41 -9.60
#